data_AF-A0A661QWA2-F1
#
_entry.id   AF-A0A661QWA2-F1
#
_cell.length_a   1.000
_cell.length_b   1.000
_cell.length_c   1.000
_cell.angle_alpha   90.00
_cell.angle_beta   90.00
_cell.angle_gamma   90.00
#
_symmetry.space_group_name_H-M   'P 1'
#
loop_
_entity.id
_entity.type
_entity.pdbx_description
1 polymer ?
#
loop_
_entity_poly.entity_id
_entity_poly.type
_entity_poly.pdbx_seq_one_letter_code
_entity_poly.pdbx_strand_id
1 'polypeptide(L)'
;MFFKFDKHNWEELMQPIEIQQKVLQELHKKRTECFTVSEQAILKDPDTYREIKQRLLRISNDPIDIDEYFCTSCRLAQLLKKMGPETIFNTYFHENIDPNLKGKAYFFRSECKNLLEQIENLNNWRKSKREFTLVKHGESKKE
;
A
#
# COMPACT_ATOMS: atom_id res chain seq x y z
N MET A 1 -45.03 -24.22 12.53
CA MET A 1 -44.75 -24.00 11.10
C MET A 1 -43.25 -24.02 10.93
N PHE A 2 -42.67 -25.17 10.54
CA PHE A 2 -41.22 -25.33 10.44
C PHE A 2 -40.75 -24.84 9.06
N PHE A 3 -39.89 -23.82 9.04
CA PHE A 3 -39.19 -23.40 7.82
C PHE A 3 -38.27 -24.55 7.36
N LYS A 4 -38.62 -25.21 6.26
CA LYS A 4 -37.71 -26.11 5.56
C LYS A 4 -36.66 -25.23 4.87
N PHE A 5 -35.48 -25.12 5.47
CA PHE A 5 -34.31 -24.56 4.79
C PHE A 5 -33.85 -25.60 3.76
N ASP A 6 -34.02 -25.28 2.49
CA ASP A 6 -33.63 -26.16 1.38
C ASP A 6 -32.11 -26.32 1.37
N LYS A 7 -31.64 -27.57 1.53
CA LYS A 7 -30.22 -27.90 1.60
C LYS A 7 -29.49 -27.69 0.26
N HIS A 8 -30.26 -27.48 -0.81
CA HIS A 8 -29.82 -27.36 -2.20
C HIS A 8 -29.26 -25.98 -2.58
N ASN A 9 -29.24 -25.00 -1.67
CA ASN A 9 -28.84 -23.62 -1.99
C ASN A 9 -27.45 -23.21 -1.45
N TRP A 10 -26.74 -24.11 -0.76
CA TRP A 10 -25.42 -23.80 -0.20
C TRP A 10 -24.26 -24.07 -1.15
N GLU A 11 -24.43 -25.01 -2.09
CA GLU A 11 -23.41 -25.39 -3.07
C GLU A 11 -23.31 -24.38 -4.22
N GLU A 12 -24.39 -23.68 -4.57
CA GLU A 12 -24.38 -22.59 -5.57
C GLU A 12 -23.73 -21.29 -5.05
N LEU A 13 -23.71 -21.09 -3.73
CA LEU A 13 -23.10 -19.91 -3.09
C LEU A 13 -21.62 -20.10 -2.72
N MET A 14 -21.09 -21.33 -2.79
CA MET A 14 -19.67 -21.60 -2.65
C MET A 14 -19.03 -21.70 -4.03
N GLN A 15 -18.37 -20.62 -4.47
CA GLN A 15 -17.55 -20.70 -5.68
C GLN A 15 -16.54 -21.86 -5.54
N PRO A 16 -16.38 -22.71 -6.57
CA PRO A 16 -15.44 -23.81 -6.56
C PRO A 16 -14.04 -23.36 -6.10
N ILE A 17 -13.38 -24.18 -5.30
CA ILE A 17 -12.04 -23.90 -4.73
C ILE A 17 -11.05 -23.48 -5.83
N GLU A 18 -11.17 -24.05 -7.02
CA GLU A 18 -10.35 -23.70 -8.19
C GLU A 18 -10.52 -22.24 -8.64
N ILE A 19 -11.74 -21.70 -8.57
CA ILE A 19 -12.01 -20.29 -8.88
C ILE A 19 -11.34 -19.39 -7.83
N GLN A 20 -11.45 -19.76 -6.54
CA GLN A 20 -10.82 -18.99 -5.45
C GLN A 20 -9.28 -18.98 -5.58
N GLN A 21 -8.68 -20.11 -5.93
CA GLN A 21 -7.23 -20.20 -6.15
C GLN A 21 -6.78 -19.33 -7.33
N LYS A 22 -7.52 -19.35 -8.44
CA LYS A 22 -7.22 -18.52 -9.60
C LYS A 22 -7.31 -17.02 -9.27
N VAL A 23 -8.35 -16.60 -8.56
CA VAL A 23 -8.51 -15.21 -8.11
C VAL A 23 -7.36 -14.78 -7.20
N LEU A 24 -6.96 -15.63 -6.25
CA LEU A 24 -5.83 -15.35 -5.37
C LEU A 24 -4.53 -15.17 -6.16
N GLN A 25 -4.25 -16.04 -7.13
CA GLN A 25 -3.08 -15.91 -8.01
C GLN A 25 -3.09 -14.61 -8.81
N GLU A 26 -4.24 -14.22 -9.37
CA GLU A 26 -4.39 -12.95 -10.09
C GLU A 26 -4.16 -11.73 -9.18
N LEU A 27 -4.64 -11.76 -7.93
CA LEU A 27 -4.39 -10.72 -6.95
C LEU A 27 -2.91 -10.63 -6.56
N HIS A 28 -2.24 -11.76 -6.36
CA HIS A 28 -0.80 -11.80 -6.09
C HIS A 28 0.02 -11.24 -7.25
N LYS A 29 -0.37 -11.58 -8.50
CA LYS A 29 0.26 -11.05 -9.70
C LYS A 29 0.12 -9.52 -9.77
N LYS A 30 -1.10 -9.00 -9.67
CA LYS A 30 -1.39 -7.56 -9.66
C LYS A 30 -0.64 -6.83 -8.54
N ARG A 31 -0.59 -7.41 -7.34
CA ARG A 31 0.16 -6.85 -6.22
C ARG A 31 1.65 -6.74 -6.53
N THR A 32 2.23 -7.78 -7.13
CA THR A 32 3.66 -7.81 -7.49
C THR A 32 3.99 -6.81 -8.59
N GLU A 33 3.13 -6.66 -9.59
CA GLU A 33 3.24 -5.65 -10.64
C GLU A 33 3.21 -4.24 -10.02
N CYS A 34 2.21 -3.97 -9.19
CA CYS A 34 2.08 -2.70 -8.47
C CYS A 34 3.31 -2.38 -7.60
N PHE A 35 3.87 -3.36 -6.89
CA PHE A 35 5.10 -3.19 -6.12
C PHE A 35 6.32 -2.90 -6.99
N THR A 36 6.40 -3.54 -8.17
CA THR A 36 7.50 -3.31 -9.13
C THR A 36 7.45 -1.90 -9.69
N VAL A 37 6.27 -1.44 -10.14
CA VAL A 37 6.09 -0.06 -10.63
C VAL A 37 6.37 0.95 -9.52
N SER A 38 5.93 0.66 -8.28
CA SER A 38 6.19 1.50 -7.12
C SER A 38 7.68 1.61 -6.80
N GLU A 39 8.43 0.51 -6.87
CA GLU A 39 9.88 0.56 -6.67
C GLU A 39 10.58 1.40 -7.74
N GLN A 40 10.19 1.26 -9.01
CA GLN A 40 10.72 2.10 -10.09
C GLN A 40 10.43 3.58 -9.86
N ALA A 41 9.21 3.93 -9.42
CA ALA A 41 8.86 5.31 -9.08
C ALA A 41 9.71 5.86 -7.92
N ILE A 42 9.94 5.05 -6.88
CA ILE A 42 10.81 5.42 -5.75
C ILE A 42 12.25 5.65 -6.19
N LEU A 43 12.78 4.79 -7.09
CA LEU A 43 14.14 4.94 -7.61
C LEU A 43 14.28 6.21 -8.46
N LYS A 44 13.23 6.60 -9.19
CA LYS A 44 13.20 7.81 -10.03
C LYS A 44 13.12 9.11 -9.21
N ASP A 45 12.35 9.11 -8.12
CA ASP A 45 12.13 10.30 -7.29
C ASP A 45 12.16 9.94 -5.78
N PRO A 46 13.36 9.68 -5.23
CA PRO A 46 13.50 9.25 -3.83
C PRO A 46 13.11 10.35 -2.83
N ASP A 47 13.23 11.62 -3.20
CA ASP A 47 12.90 12.74 -2.33
C ASP A 47 11.39 12.89 -2.13
N THR A 48 10.61 12.73 -3.20
CA THR A 48 9.13 12.69 -3.09
C THR A 48 8.68 11.53 -2.18
N TYR A 49 9.30 10.35 -2.32
CA TYR A 49 9.01 9.23 -1.44
C TYR A 49 9.35 9.51 0.03
N ARG A 50 10.49 10.16 0.31
CA ARG A 50 10.86 10.57 1.67
C ARG A 50 9.86 11.57 2.25
N GLU A 51 9.44 12.56 1.47
CA GLU A 51 8.45 13.56 1.90
C GLU A 51 7.11 12.89 2.21
N ILE A 52 6.65 11.97 1.36
CA ILE A 52 5.43 11.17 1.61
C ILE A 52 5.54 10.47 2.97
N LYS A 53 6.63 9.73 3.21
CA LYS A 53 6.81 9.01 4.49
C LYS A 53 6.79 9.95 5.69
N GLN A 54 7.51 11.06 5.62
CA GLN A 54 7.57 12.04 6.72
C GLN A 54 6.19 12.61 7.03
N ARG A 55 5.43 13.00 6.01
CA ARG A 55 4.07 13.53 6.17
C ARG A 55 3.14 12.49 6.76
N LEU A 56 3.17 11.25 6.27
CA LEU A 56 2.34 10.17 6.79
C LEU A 56 2.62 9.89 8.27
N LEU A 57 3.89 9.87 8.67
CA LEU A 57 4.29 9.70 10.07
C LEU A 57 3.77 10.85 10.94
N ARG A 58 3.93 12.09 10.49
CA ARG A 58 3.39 13.27 11.19
C ARG A 58 1.88 13.18 11.37
N ILE A 59 1.14 12.93 10.28
CA ILE A 59 -0.33 12.79 10.29
C ILE A 59 -0.81 11.67 11.23
N SER A 60 -0.03 10.59 11.31
CA SER A 60 -0.39 9.42 12.11
C SER A 60 -0.14 9.61 13.61
N ASN A 61 0.83 10.44 13.98
CA ASN A 61 1.27 10.63 15.36
C ASN A 61 0.72 11.91 15.99
N ASP A 62 0.53 12.97 15.19
CA ASP A 62 0.15 14.29 15.70
C ASP A 62 -1.33 14.59 15.41
N PRO A 63 -2.02 15.34 16.30
CA PRO A 63 -3.33 15.91 15.99
C PRO A 63 -3.21 16.85 14.79
N ILE A 64 -4.29 16.91 14.00
CA ILE A 64 -4.40 17.81 12.85
C ILE A 64 -5.61 18.68 13.12
N ASP A 65 -5.43 19.99 13.03
CA ASP A 65 -6.54 20.93 13.09
C ASP A 65 -7.46 20.72 11.88
N ILE A 66 -8.77 20.87 12.09
CA ILE A 66 -9.75 20.78 11.01
C ILE A 66 -9.49 21.84 9.94
N ASP A 67 -8.99 23.02 10.33
CA ASP A 67 -8.65 24.10 9.40
C ASP A 67 -7.42 23.77 8.56
N GLU A 68 -6.51 22.93 9.08
CA GLU A 68 -5.30 22.48 8.38
C GLU A 68 -5.51 21.22 7.53
N TYR A 69 -6.60 20.47 7.78
CA TYR A 69 -6.88 19.20 7.13
C TYR A 69 -6.89 19.33 5.61
N PHE A 70 -7.63 20.30 5.06
CA PHE A 70 -7.82 20.43 3.62
C PHE A 70 -6.49 20.67 2.89
N CYS A 71 -5.68 21.60 3.41
CA CYS A 71 -4.36 21.90 2.84
C CYS A 71 -3.41 20.69 2.96
N THR A 72 -3.40 20.04 4.12
CA THR A 72 -2.52 18.89 4.39
C THR A 72 -2.84 17.71 3.48
N SER A 73 -4.13 17.37 3.33
CA SER A 73 -4.60 16.28 2.49
C SER A 73 -4.38 16.55 1.00
N CYS A 74 -4.65 17.77 0.52
CA CYS A 74 -4.34 18.18 -0.86
C CYS A 74 -2.84 18.04 -1.16
N ARG A 75 -1.97 18.51 -0.25
CA ARG A 75 -0.52 18.44 -0.44
C ARG A 75 -0.03 16.99 -0.49
N LEU A 76 -0.54 16.14 0.39
CA LEU A 76 -0.21 14.72 0.37
C LEU A 76 -0.70 14.06 -0.92
N ALA A 77 -1.95 14.31 -1.33
CA ALA A 77 -2.52 13.77 -2.57
C ALA A 77 -1.66 14.13 -3.80
N GLN A 78 -1.17 15.38 -3.90
CA GLN A 78 -0.28 15.79 -4.98
C GLN A 78 1.03 15.00 -5.02
N LEU A 79 1.63 14.72 -3.86
CA LEU A 79 2.84 13.89 -3.78
C LEU A 79 2.55 12.45 -4.21
N LEU A 80 1.43 11.88 -3.77
CA LEU A 80 1.01 10.54 -4.18
C LEU A 80 0.73 10.46 -5.68
N LYS A 81 0.12 11.51 -6.25
CA LYS A 81 -0.10 11.63 -7.69
C LYS A 81 1.21 11.65 -8.46
N LYS A 82 2.21 12.36 -7.94
CA LYS A 82 3.55 12.50 -8.55
C LYS A 82 4.31 11.18 -8.63
N MET A 83 4.04 10.22 -7.74
CA MET A 83 4.63 8.88 -7.83
C MET A 83 4.19 8.11 -9.09
N GLY A 84 3.15 8.56 -9.78
CA GLY A 84 2.72 8.02 -11.06
C GLY A 84 1.64 6.94 -10.94
N PRO A 85 0.97 6.63 -12.08
CA PRO A 85 -0.11 5.66 -12.13
C PRO A 85 0.38 4.25 -11.79
N GLU A 86 -0.55 3.37 -11.42
CA GLU A 86 -0.30 1.95 -11.12
C GLU A 86 0.66 1.68 -9.93
N THR A 87 1.15 2.73 -9.28
CA THR A 87 1.85 2.60 -8.01
C THR A 87 0.87 2.34 -6.87
N ILE A 88 1.40 1.80 -5.76
CA ILE A 88 0.64 1.68 -4.52
C ILE A 88 0.17 3.05 -4.02
N PHE A 89 0.90 4.13 -4.33
CA PHE A 89 0.61 5.48 -3.88
C PHE A 89 -0.60 6.08 -4.61
N ASN A 90 -0.69 5.86 -5.92
CA ASN A 90 -1.68 6.51 -6.77
C ASN A 90 -2.98 5.69 -6.90
N THR A 91 -2.87 4.39 -7.16
CA THR A 91 -4.00 3.54 -7.60
C THR A 91 -5.21 3.58 -6.67
N TYR A 92 -4.97 3.68 -5.36
CA TYR A 92 -6.03 3.75 -4.35
C TYR A 92 -5.92 5.02 -3.49
N PHE A 93 -4.72 5.29 -2.95
CA PHE A 93 -4.60 6.30 -1.89
C PHE A 93 -4.72 7.74 -2.39
N HIS A 94 -4.30 8.06 -3.61
CA HIS A 94 -4.50 9.42 -4.15
C HIS A 94 -5.97 9.84 -4.12
N GLU A 95 -6.88 9.00 -4.64
CA GLU A 95 -8.31 9.33 -4.69
C GLU A 95 -8.96 9.39 -3.31
N ASN A 96 -8.57 8.48 -2.41
CA ASN A 96 -9.15 8.38 -1.06
C ASN A 96 -8.54 9.36 -0.06
N ILE A 97 -7.43 10.03 -0.41
CA ILE A 97 -6.81 11.07 0.40
C ILE A 97 -7.19 12.47 -0.10
N ASP A 98 -7.31 12.67 -1.42
CA ASP A 98 -7.67 13.98 -1.98
C ASP A 98 -9.10 14.37 -1.58
N PRO A 99 -9.30 15.47 -0.81
CA PRO A 99 -10.63 15.92 -0.42
C PRO A 99 -11.47 16.41 -1.60
N ASN A 100 -10.86 16.71 -2.75
CA ASN A 100 -11.57 17.09 -3.98
C ASN A 100 -12.05 15.88 -4.79
N LEU A 101 -11.67 14.66 -4.38
CA LEU A 101 -12.07 13.41 -5.03
C LEU A 101 -12.99 12.61 -4.10
N LYS A 102 -12.48 11.51 -3.52
CA LYS A 102 -13.24 10.63 -2.62
C LYS A 102 -12.84 10.81 -1.16
N GLY A 103 -11.81 11.62 -0.88
CA GLY A 103 -11.27 11.82 0.44
C GLY A 103 -12.26 12.49 1.38
N LYS A 104 -12.41 11.92 2.58
CA LYS A 104 -13.22 12.48 3.65
C LYS A 104 -12.36 12.69 4.89
N ALA A 105 -12.54 13.83 5.57
CA ALA A 105 -11.77 14.18 6.78
C ALA A 105 -11.80 13.06 7.83
N TYR A 106 -12.96 12.45 8.02
CA TYR A 106 -13.16 11.35 8.98
C TYR A 106 -12.26 10.14 8.71
N PHE A 107 -12.02 9.78 7.44
CA PHE A 107 -11.19 8.63 7.07
C PHE A 107 -9.73 8.99 6.78
N PHE A 108 -9.38 10.27 6.76
CA PHE A 108 -8.04 10.70 6.33
C PHE A 108 -6.90 10.05 7.11
N ARG A 109 -7.01 10.04 8.45
CA ARG A 109 -5.98 9.43 9.29
C ARG A 109 -5.91 7.91 9.13
N SER A 110 -7.06 7.23 8.95
CA SER A 110 -7.05 5.78 8.69
C SER A 110 -6.42 5.46 7.34
N GLU A 111 -6.72 6.24 6.29
CA GLU A 111 -6.09 6.07 4.98
C GLU A 111 -4.57 6.29 5.02
N CYS A 112 -4.10 7.27 5.80
CA CYS A 112 -2.66 7.50 5.99
C CYS A 112 -1.98 6.32 6.70
N LYS A 113 -2.62 5.73 7.71
CA LYS A 113 -2.10 4.55 8.42
C LYS A 113 -2.08 3.31 7.51
N ASN A 114 -3.15 3.09 6.75
CA ASN A 114 -3.22 2.03 5.75
C ASN A 114 -2.09 2.17 4.71
N LEU A 115 -1.81 3.40 4.25
CA LEU A 115 -0.70 3.63 3.32
C LEU A 115 0.66 3.36 3.96
N LEU A 116 0.88 3.74 5.23
CA LEU A 116 2.12 3.38 5.94
C LEU A 116 2.33 1.87 6.00
N GLU A 117 1.27 1.11 6.27
CA GLU A 117 1.32 -0.35 6.26
C GLU A 117 1.67 -0.89 4.87
N GLN A 118 1.06 -0.35 3.79
CA GLN A 118 1.41 -0.75 2.42
C GLN A 118 2.87 -0.41 2.07
N ILE A 119 3.38 0.73 2.55
CA ILE A 119 4.79 1.09 2.40
C ILE A 119 5.69 0.08 3.11
N GLU A 120 5.33 -0.39 4.30
CA GLU A 120 6.13 -1.40 5.00
C GLU A 120 6.08 -2.75 4.30
N ASN A 121 4.92 -3.15 3.79
CA ASN A 121 4.78 -4.34 2.95
C ASN A 121 5.66 -4.26 1.70
N LEU A 122 5.71 -3.10 1.03
CA LEU A 122 6.62 -2.86 -0.08
C LEU A 122 8.09 -2.97 0.36
N ASN A 123 8.46 -2.39 1.50
CA ASN A 123 9.84 -2.48 2.01
C ASN A 123 10.25 -3.93 2.31
N ASN A 124 9.35 -4.73 2.88
CA ASN A 124 9.62 -6.13 3.16
C ASN A 124 9.75 -6.95 1.88
N TRP A 125 8.92 -6.67 0.87
CA TRP A 125 9.09 -7.26 -0.46
C TRP A 125 10.41 -6.85 -1.14
N ARG A 126 10.86 -5.60 -0.96
CA ARG A 126 12.17 -5.14 -1.47
C ARG A 126 13.32 -5.86 -0.77
N LYS A 127 13.21 -6.07 0.55
CA LYS A 127 14.20 -6.83 1.34
C LYS A 127 14.25 -8.30 0.88
N SER A 128 13.10 -8.94 0.65
CA SER A 128 13.06 -10.34 0.23
C SER A 128 13.64 -10.59 -1.17
N LYS A 129 13.64 -9.56 -2.03
CA LYS A 129 14.30 -9.60 -3.35
C LYS A 129 15.81 -9.41 -3.31
N ARG A 130 16.36 -8.86 -2.23
CA ARG A 130 17.80 -8.64 -2.09
C ARG A 130 18.37 -9.82 -1.32
N GLU A 131 19.03 -10.73 -2.02
CA GLU A 131 19.88 -11.72 -1.37
C GLU A 131 21.01 -10.97 -0.66
N PHE A 132 21.00 -10.96 0.68
CA PHE A 132 22.11 -10.42 1.44
C PHE A 132 23.31 -11.33 1.23
N THR A 133 24.29 -10.87 0.45
CA THR A 133 25.59 -11.55 0.38
C THR A 133 26.33 -11.26 1.68
N LEU A 134 26.52 -12.29 2.52
CA LEU A 134 27.44 -12.23 3.65
C LEU A 134 28.85 -11.96 3.12
N VAL A 135 29.31 -10.71 3.22
CA VAL A 135 30.70 -10.36 2.93
C VAL A 135 31.54 -10.91 4.08
N LYS A 136 32.16 -12.08 3.90
CA LYS A 136 33.19 -12.58 4.81
C LYS A 136 34.30 -11.54 4.87
N HIS A 137 34.45 -10.86 6.00
CA HIS A 137 35.65 -10.06 6.25
C HIS A 137 36.84 -11.01 6.21
N GLY A 138 37.69 -10.84 5.20
CA GLY A 138 38.90 -11.62 5.03
C GLY A 138 39.77 -11.50 6.27
N GLU A 139 40.14 -12.64 6.82
CA GLU A 139 41.17 -12.78 7.85
C GLU A 139 42.44 -12.08 7.34
N SER A 140 42.76 -10.92 7.93
CA SER A 140 44.05 -10.27 7.72
C SER A 140 45.12 -11.15 8.35
N LYS A 141 45.75 -12.01 7.55
CA LYS A 141 47.03 -12.62 7.89
C LYS A 141 48.04 -11.49 8.07
N LYS A 142 48.45 -11.25 9.32
CA LYS A 142 49.65 -10.49 9.62
C LYS A 142 50.83 -11.44 9.43
N GLU A 143 51.62 -11.18 8.39
CA GLU A 143 53.02 -11.63 8.31
C GLU A 143 53.87 -10.86 9.33
#